data_AF-A0A7C8ZXV9-F1
#
_entry.id   AF-A0A7C8ZXV9-F1
#
_cell.length_a   1.000
_cell.length_b   1.000
_cell.length_c   1.000
_cell.angle_alpha   90.00
_cell.angle_beta   90.00
_cell.angle_gamma   90.00
#
_symmetry.space_group_name_H-M   'P 1'
#
loop_
_entity.id
_entity.type
_entity.pdbx_description
1 polymer ?
#
loop_
_entity_poly.entity_id
_entity_poly.type
_entity_poly.pdbx_seq_one_letter_code
_entity_poly.pdbx_strand_id
1 'polypeptide(L)'
;HVTAAVVTLHSIELYKTHEWLSKPTVYFQCKGENKTILPDVKKAKVVYTFKGEESWQPLTNFTNKKCKRCGLYKKDFLRHETFDEWEFCPSDFGGPMATYTHLKEKEFNATFLCPECLDLNADHKASPPPPPSLDSGEKSRKKGIHVLIVIAICAAVAAVVIIGFVGGYKYYQKRKRQQEQARFLKLFEEHDDMEDELGLEEML
;
A
#
# COMPACT_ATOMS: atom_id res chain seq x y z
N HIS A 1 8.75 -39.38 13.38
CA HIS A 1 9.40 -38.84 14.60
C HIS A 1 10.22 -37.63 14.20
N VAL A 2 10.18 -36.57 15.02
CA VAL A 2 10.53 -35.15 14.76
C VAL A 2 9.86 -34.61 13.49
N THR A 3 8.66 -34.07 13.67
CA THR A 3 7.71 -33.67 12.62
C THR A 3 7.67 -32.16 12.43
N ALA A 4 8.84 -31.52 12.54
CA ALA A 4 9.02 -30.08 12.43
C ALA A 4 9.79 -29.75 11.15
N ALA A 5 9.08 -29.52 10.04
CA ALA A 5 9.74 -29.20 8.77
C ALA A 5 9.99 -27.68 8.71
N VAL A 6 11.24 -27.28 8.85
CA VAL A 6 11.66 -25.87 8.85
C VAL A 6 11.65 -25.33 7.42
N VAL A 7 11.01 -24.19 7.21
CA VAL A 7 10.90 -23.56 5.89
C VAL A 7 11.68 -22.25 5.86
N THR A 8 12.50 -22.12 4.83
CA THR A 8 13.32 -20.94 4.55
C THR A 8 12.82 -20.25 3.28
N LEU A 9 13.08 -18.95 3.17
CA LEU A 9 12.88 -18.22 1.92
C LEU A 9 14.09 -18.47 1.03
N HIS A 10 13.89 -18.97 -0.18
CA HIS A 10 14.97 -19.18 -1.15
C HIS A 10 15.13 -17.99 -2.09
N SER A 11 14.02 -17.51 -2.65
CA SER A 11 14.03 -16.30 -3.48
C SER A 11 12.72 -15.55 -3.44
N ILE A 12 12.76 -14.26 -3.74
CA ILE A 12 11.57 -13.43 -3.88
C ILE A 12 11.80 -12.31 -4.88
N GLU A 13 10.77 -12.03 -5.68
CA GLU A 13 10.69 -10.90 -6.57
C GLU A 13 9.32 -10.22 -6.40
N LEU A 14 9.32 -8.92 -6.17
CA LEU A 14 8.08 -8.13 -6.11
C LEU A 14 7.83 -7.44 -7.45
N TYR A 15 6.66 -7.64 -8.04
CA TYR A 15 6.27 -7.01 -9.31
C TYR A 15 5.54 -5.68 -9.13
N LYS A 16 4.75 -5.53 -8.06
CA LYS A 16 3.88 -4.35 -7.87
C LYS A 16 4.68 -3.06 -7.65
N THR A 17 4.45 -2.09 -8.53
CA THR A 17 5.18 -0.81 -8.64
C THR A 17 4.44 0.40 -8.08
N HIS A 18 3.30 0.27 -7.39
CA HIS A 18 2.64 1.43 -6.80
C HIS A 18 3.66 2.18 -5.95
N GLU A 19 3.97 3.42 -6.36
CA GLU A 19 5.15 4.17 -5.91
C GLU A 19 5.34 4.01 -4.42
N TRP A 20 6.50 3.45 -4.06
CA TRP A 20 6.95 3.40 -2.69
C TRP A 20 7.30 4.84 -2.29
N LEU A 21 6.29 5.64 -1.99
CA LEU A 21 6.44 7.02 -1.46
C LEU A 21 7.35 7.03 -0.22
N SER A 22 7.43 5.89 0.47
CA SER A 22 8.34 5.61 1.57
C SER A 22 8.95 4.21 1.43
N LYS A 23 10.07 3.94 2.12
CA LYS A 23 10.67 2.60 2.19
C LYS A 23 9.67 1.62 2.83
N PRO A 24 9.08 0.66 2.09
CA PRO A 24 8.11 -0.24 2.66
C PRO A 24 8.81 -1.24 3.57
N THR A 25 8.10 -1.69 4.61
CA THR A 25 8.49 -2.87 5.37
C THR A 25 7.73 -4.07 4.81
N VAL A 26 8.46 -4.97 4.17
CA VAL A 26 7.91 -6.26 3.71
C VAL A 26 8.10 -7.28 4.81
N TYR A 27 7.06 -8.06 5.10
CA TYR A 27 7.14 -9.11 6.10
C TYR A 27 6.29 -10.32 5.70
N PHE A 28 6.74 -11.49 6.14
CA PHE A 28 6.02 -12.74 6.05
C PHE A 28 5.40 -13.06 7.40
N GLN A 29 4.19 -13.61 7.42
CA GLN A 29 3.56 -14.03 8.66
C GLN A 29 2.60 -15.19 8.44
N CYS A 30 2.65 -16.17 9.34
CA CYS A 30 1.62 -17.20 9.48
C CYS A 30 0.68 -16.87 10.64
N LYS A 31 -0.59 -17.22 10.53
CA LYS A 31 -1.60 -16.98 11.58
C LYS A 31 -1.20 -17.71 12.87
N GLY A 32 -1.11 -16.94 13.96
CA GLY A 32 -0.70 -17.46 15.27
C GLY A 32 0.81 -17.43 15.51
N GLU A 33 1.60 -16.90 14.56
CA GLU A 33 3.04 -16.77 14.67
C GLU A 33 3.50 -15.31 14.65
N ASN A 34 4.73 -15.10 15.09
CA ASN A 34 5.39 -13.81 14.97
C ASN A 34 5.62 -13.49 13.50
N LYS A 35 5.53 -12.20 13.16
CA LYS A 35 5.90 -11.71 11.84
C LYS A 35 7.41 -11.75 11.66
N THR A 36 7.85 -12.14 10.47
CA THR A 36 9.26 -12.13 10.05
C THR A 36 9.46 -10.99 9.07
N ILE A 37 10.25 -9.99 9.45
CA ILE A 37 10.57 -8.85 8.57
C ILE A 37 11.62 -9.31 7.55
N LEU A 38 11.45 -8.91 6.29
CA LEU A 38 12.40 -9.18 5.21
C LEU A 38 13.21 -7.89 4.95
N PRO A 39 14.27 -7.62 5.73
CA PRO A 39 14.97 -6.33 5.68
C PRO A 39 15.63 -6.08 4.33
N ASP A 40 16.01 -7.12 3.59
CA ASP A 40 16.78 -7.01 2.35
C ASP A 40 15.89 -6.71 1.13
N VAL A 41 14.59 -7.00 1.21
CA VAL A 41 13.63 -6.82 0.11
C VAL A 41 13.17 -5.36 0.06
N LYS A 42 13.88 -4.54 -0.72
CA LYS A 42 13.74 -3.07 -0.74
C LYS A 42 13.45 -2.46 -2.11
N LYS A 43 13.26 -3.25 -3.16
CA LYS A 43 12.93 -2.76 -4.50
C LYS A 43 12.04 -3.76 -5.23
N ALA A 44 11.07 -3.26 -5.99
CA ALA A 44 10.34 -4.05 -6.96
C ALA A 44 11.22 -4.35 -8.19
N LYS A 45 10.87 -5.41 -8.94
CA LYS A 45 11.55 -5.89 -10.15
C LYS A 45 13.03 -6.26 -9.93
N VAL A 46 13.35 -6.66 -8.70
CA VAL A 46 14.65 -7.20 -8.31
C VAL A 46 14.38 -8.56 -7.70
N VAL A 47 15.08 -9.56 -8.22
CA VAL A 47 15.09 -10.90 -7.65
C VAL A 47 16.11 -10.92 -6.51
N TYR A 48 15.65 -11.24 -5.31
CA TYR A 48 16.49 -11.49 -4.15
C TYR A 48 16.59 -13.00 -3.95
N THR A 49 17.80 -13.49 -3.68
CA THR A 49 18.10 -14.90 -3.42
C THR A 49 18.82 -15.02 -2.09
N PHE A 50 18.44 -16.02 -1.32
CA PHE A 50 18.87 -16.22 0.07
C PHE A 50 19.41 -17.64 0.26
N LYS A 51 20.24 -17.81 1.27
CA LYS A 51 20.89 -19.10 1.57
C LYS A 51 20.36 -19.80 2.82
N GLY A 52 19.43 -19.17 3.54
CA GLY A 52 18.95 -19.68 4.82
C GLY A 52 19.85 -19.32 6.00
N GLU A 53 20.92 -18.56 5.77
CA GLU A 53 21.90 -18.11 6.78
C GLU A 53 21.53 -16.74 7.38
N GLU A 54 20.48 -16.10 6.86
CA GLU A 54 20.08 -14.76 7.29
C GLU A 54 19.47 -14.81 8.69
N SER A 55 19.77 -13.79 9.51
CA SER A 55 19.38 -13.76 10.93
C SER A 55 17.87 -13.75 11.20
N TRP A 56 17.06 -13.48 10.17
CA TRP A 56 15.60 -13.46 10.22
C TRP A 56 14.98 -14.76 9.70
N GLN A 57 15.76 -15.72 9.23
CA GLN A 57 15.30 -17.07 8.91
C GLN A 57 15.29 -17.95 10.17
N PRO A 58 14.44 -19.00 10.23
CA PRO A 58 13.49 -19.45 9.22
C PRO A 58 12.20 -18.62 9.19
N LEU A 59 11.39 -18.79 8.14
CA LEU A 59 10.10 -18.12 8.04
C LEU A 59 9.03 -18.74 8.93
N THR A 60 8.98 -20.07 8.98
CA THR A 60 8.02 -20.86 9.76
C THR A 60 8.49 -22.32 9.84
N ASN A 61 7.82 -23.13 10.64
CA ASN A 61 8.04 -24.57 10.72
C ASN A 61 6.71 -25.34 10.69
N PHE A 62 6.56 -26.38 9.89
CA PHE A 62 5.34 -27.18 9.92
C PHE A 62 5.36 -28.18 11.06
N THR A 63 4.27 -28.28 11.83
CA THR A 63 4.08 -29.34 12.83
C THR A 63 3.15 -30.40 12.25
N ASN A 64 3.71 -31.50 11.75
CA ASN A 64 3.01 -32.57 11.02
C ASN A 64 2.42 -32.10 9.67
N LYS A 65 1.35 -32.77 9.20
CA LYS A 65 0.65 -32.50 7.93
C LYS A 65 -0.27 -31.26 7.96
N LYS A 66 -0.19 -30.42 8.98
CA LYS A 66 -1.11 -29.28 9.14
C LYS A 66 -0.64 -28.11 8.27
N CYS A 67 -1.50 -27.70 7.34
CA CYS A 67 -1.31 -26.45 6.62
C CYS A 67 -1.49 -25.25 7.55
N LYS A 68 -0.81 -24.15 7.22
CA LYS A 68 -0.94 -22.88 7.90
C LYS A 68 -1.49 -21.85 6.93
N ARG A 69 -2.27 -20.90 7.43
CA ARG A 69 -2.61 -19.72 6.66
C ARG A 69 -1.50 -18.69 6.83
N CYS A 70 -0.77 -18.42 5.76
CA CYS A 70 0.37 -17.51 5.76
C CYS A 70 0.22 -16.48 4.65
N GLY A 71 0.93 -15.36 4.79
CA GLY A 71 0.86 -14.30 3.82
C GLY A 71 2.13 -13.47 3.74
N LEU A 72 2.22 -12.75 2.64
CA LEU A 72 3.21 -11.71 2.42
C LEU A 72 2.50 -10.36 2.50
N TYR A 73 3.05 -9.47 3.31
CA TYR A 73 2.42 -8.21 3.65
C TYR A 73 3.38 -7.05 3.43
N LYS A 74 2.80 -5.89 3.17
CA LYS A 74 3.46 -4.60 3.05
C LYS A 74 2.94 -3.67 4.13
N LYS A 75 3.86 -3.08 4.89
CA LYS A 75 3.54 -1.97 5.78
C LYS A 75 4.28 -0.72 5.32
N ASP A 76 3.51 0.31 5.00
CA ASP A 76 3.96 1.68 4.80
C ASP A 76 3.56 2.54 6.00
N PHE A 77 4.07 3.77 6.10
CA PHE A 77 3.75 4.68 7.21
C PHE A 77 2.24 4.92 7.38
N LEU A 78 1.46 4.87 6.30
CA LEU A 78 0.03 5.18 6.28
C LEU A 78 -0.87 3.97 6.05
N ARG A 79 -0.33 2.86 5.54
CA ARG A 79 -1.14 1.76 5.00
C ARG A 79 -0.55 0.40 5.34
N HIS A 80 -1.43 -0.51 5.71
CA HIS A 80 -1.16 -1.93 5.78
C HIS A 80 -1.84 -2.57 4.57
N GLU A 81 -1.04 -3.11 3.65
CA GLU A 81 -1.51 -3.76 2.44
C GLU A 81 -1.06 -5.23 2.48
N THR A 82 -1.94 -6.14 2.09
CA THR A 82 -1.61 -7.55 1.90
C THR A 82 -1.26 -7.75 0.43
N PHE A 83 -0.12 -8.38 0.14
CA PHE A 83 0.14 -8.86 -1.22
C PHE A 83 -0.72 -10.10 -1.48
N ASP A 84 -0.50 -11.15 -0.70
CA ASP A 84 -1.39 -12.31 -0.72
C ASP A 84 -1.39 -13.04 0.62
N GLU A 85 -2.47 -13.77 0.86
CA GLU A 85 -2.61 -14.69 1.99
C GLU A 85 -3.18 -15.99 1.46
N TRP A 86 -2.44 -17.10 1.64
CA TRP A 86 -2.76 -18.40 1.09
C TRP A 86 -2.61 -19.50 2.13
N GLU A 87 -3.08 -20.69 1.76
CA GLU A 87 -2.85 -21.89 2.54
C GLU A 87 -1.50 -22.49 2.16
N PHE A 88 -0.56 -22.46 3.11
CA PHE A 88 0.79 -22.93 2.93
C PHE A 88 0.93 -24.30 3.59
N CYS A 89 1.21 -25.33 2.79
CA CYS A 89 1.16 -26.72 3.22
C CYS A 89 2.53 -27.41 3.12
N PRO A 90 2.81 -28.38 4.01
CA PRO A 90 3.96 -29.27 3.84
C PRO A 90 3.90 -30.08 2.54
N SER A 91 2.68 -30.42 2.08
CA SER A 91 2.46 -31.20 0.85
C SER A 91 2.80 -30.46 -0.44
N ASP A 92 2.99 -29.14 -0.38
CA ASP A 92 3.40 -28.34 -1.54
C ASP A 92 4.87 -28.58 -1.92
N PHE A 93 5.62 -29.23 -1.02
CA PHE A 93 7.00 -29.63 -1.20
C PHE A 93 7.07 -31.09 -1.64
N GLY A 94 7.59 -31.33 -2.84
CA GLY A 94 7.73 -32.67 -3.43
C GLY A 94 8.88 -33.51 -2.87
N GLY A 95 9.18 -33.40 -1.57
CA GLY A 95 10.18 -34.21 -0.88
C GLY A 95 11.33 -33.42 -0.21
N PRO A 96 12.39 -34.11 0.22
CA PRO A 96 13.52 -33.49 0.91
C PRO A 96 14.26 -32.54 -0.04
N MET A 97 14.72 -31.41 0.50
CA MET A 97 15.30 -30.30 -0.28
C MET A 97 14.37 -29.73 -1.37
N ALA A 98 13.07 -30.01 -1.33
CA ALA A 98 12.16 -29.49 -2.34
C ALA A 98 11.96 -27.99 -2.20
N THR A 99 11.75 -27.36 -3.35
CA THR A 99 11.36 -25.96 -3.45
C THR A 99 9.90 -25.85 -3.83
N TYR A 100 9.17 -24.95 -3.19
CA TYR A 100 7.82 -24.57 -3.57
C TYR A 100 7.81 -23.12 -4.05
N THR A 101 7.23 -22.88 -5.21
CA THR A 101 7.10 -21.52 -5.76
C THR A 101 5.65 -21.06 -5.69
N HIS A 102 5.42 -19.96 -4.98
CA HIS A 102 4.14 -19.27 -4.94
C HIS A 102 4.18 -18.02 -5.83
N LEU A 103 3.29 -17.98 -6.81
CA LEU A 103 3.16 -16.86 -7.74
C LEU A 103 1.81 -16.17 -7.55
N LYS A 104 1.84 -14.87 -7.27
CA LYS A 104 0.68 -14.00 -7.35
C LYS A 104 0.82 -13.08 -8.54
N GLU A 105 -0.06 -13.27 -9.52
CA GLU A 105 -0.03 -12.51 -10.78
C GLU A 105 0.12 -11.01 -10.54
N LYS A 106 1.12 -10.40 -11.22
CA LYS A 106 1.42 -8.97 -11.17
C LYS A 106 1.76 -8.41 -9.78
N GLU A 107 1.90 -9.25 -8.76
CA GLU A 107 2.23 -8.81 -7.40
C GLU A 107 3.59 -9.30 -6.93
N PHE A 108 3.83 -10.62 -6.89
CA PHE A 108 5.12 -11.18 -6.51
C PHE A 108 5.29 -12.63 -6.96
N ASN A 109 6.54 -13.09 -6.94
CA ASN A 109 6.94 -14.48 -7.06
C ASN A 109 7.89 -14.81 -5.90
N ALA A 110 7.57 -15.84 -5.12
CA ALA A 110 8.40 -16.27 -3.99
C ALA A 110 8.64 -17.78 -4.05
N THR A 111 9.89 -18.17 -3.87
CA THR A 111 10.30 -19.57 -3.76
C THR A 111 10.75 -19.85 -2.35
N PHE A 112 10.20 -20.91 -1.78
CA PHE A 112 10.46 -21.40 -0.43
C PHE A 112 11.22 -22.71 -0.53
N LEU A 113 12.13 -22.95 0.41
CA LEU A 113 12.90 -24.18 0.51
C LEU A 113 12.55 -24.87 1.82
N CYS A 114 12.28 -26.17 1.73
CA CYS A 114 12.09 -27.03 2.89
C CYS A 114 13.11 -28.17 2.87
N PRO A 115 14.16 -28.10 3.69
CA PRO A 115 15.19 -29.13 3.72
C PRO A 115 14.70 -30.51 4.13
N GLU A 116 13.78 -30.54 5.09
CA GLU A 116 13.35 -31.74 5.82
C GLU A 116 11.87 -32.06 5.62
N CYS A 117 11.24 -31.53 4.56
CA CYS A 117 9.88 -31.94 4.21
C CYS A 117 9.94 -33.37 3.67
N LEU A 118 9.46 -34.33 4.46
CA LEU A 118 9.35 -35.73 4.04
C LEU A 118 8.31 -35.87 2.92
N ASP A 119 8.61 -36.75 1.96
CA ASP A 119 7.64 -37.22 0.98
C ASP A 119 6.47 -37.91 1.68
N LEU A 120 5.35 -37.19 1.83
CA LEU A 120 4.11 -37.75 2.36
C LEU A 120 3.45 -38.76 1.40
N ASN A 121 4.07 -39.03 0.25
CA ASN A 121 3.65 -40.01 -0.74
C ASN A 121 4.11 -41.46 -0.43
N ALA A 122 4.87 -41.69 0.65
CA ALA A 122 5.36 -43.02 0.99
C ALA A 122 4.28 -43.96 1.57
N ASP A 123 3.15 -43.43 2.06
CA ASP A 123 2.07 -44.23 2.62
C ASP A 123 0.73 -43.84 1.97
N HIS A 124 0.44 -44.38 0.77
CA HIS A 124 -0.87 -44.89 0.35
C HIS A 124 -0.82 -45.29 -1.13
N LYS A 125 -0.73 -46.61 -1.39
CA LYS A 125 -1.18 -47.17 -2.68
C LYS A 125 -2.70 -46.96 -2.82
N ALA A 126 -3.09 -46.63 -4.05
CA ALA A 126 -4.43 -46.68 -4.65
C ALA A 126 -5.36 -45.48 -4.47
N SER A 127 -5.32 -44.55 -5.44
CA SER A 127 -6.52 -44.05 -6.12
C SER A 127 -6.15 -43.45 -7.50
N PRO A 128 -7.02 -43.60 -8.52
CA PRO A 128 -6.76 -43.10 -9.88
C PRO A 128 -6.85 -41.56 -9.95
N PRO A 129 -6.22 -40.93 -10.96
CA PRO A 129 -6.18 -39.47 -11.09
C PRO A 129 -7.56 -38.88 -11.42
N PRO A 130 -7.93 -37.70 -10.89
CA PRO A 130 -9.13 -37.00 -11.33
C PRO A 130 -8.92 -36.39 -12.74
N PRO A 131 -9.98 -36.29 -13.55
CA PRO A 131 -9.89 -35.76 -14.91
C PRO A 131 -9.63 -34.24 -14.96
N PRO A 132 -9.09 -33.71 -16.07
CA PRO A 132 -8.85 -32.29 -16.24
C PRO A 132 -10.18 -31.57 -16.50
N SER A 133 -10.62 -30.71 -15.58
CA SER A 133 -11.73 -29.79 -15.83
C SER A 133 -11.19 -28.47 -16.35
N LEU A 134 -11.42 -28.24 -17.64
CA LEU A 134 -11.32 -26.97 -18.34
C LEU A 134 -12.27 -25.93 -17.74
N ASP A 135 -11.79 -24.69 -17.74
CA ASP A 135 -12.47 -23.39 -17.79
C ASP A 135 -13.97 -23.32 -17.46
N SER A 136 -14.30 -22.52 -16.44
CA SER A 136 -15.54 -21.74 -16.46
C SER A 136 -15.28 -20.36 -15.85
N GLY A 137 -15.21 -19.38 -16.75
CA GLY A 137 -15.13 -17.98 -16.42
C GLY A 137 -16.31 -17.47 -15.58
N GLU A 138 -15.93 -16.54 -14.70
CA GLU A 138 -16.61 -15.27 -14.41
C GLU A 138 -18.01 -15.27 -13.77
N LYS A 139 -18.06 -14.73 -12.53
CA LYS A 139 -18.74 -13.45 -12.21
C LYS A 139 -18.50 -13.08 -10.74
N SER A 140 -17.59 -12.14 -10.49
CA SER A 140 -17.65 -11.30 -9.28
C SER A 140 -17.54 -9.81 -9.65
N ARG A 141 -18.58 -9.34 -10.34
CA ARG A 141 -18.83 -7.93 -10.63
C ARG A 141 -19.19 -7.18 -9.34
N LYS A 142 -18.23 -6.92 -8.46
CA LYS A 142 -18.38 -6.01 -7.29
C LYS A 142 -17.22 -5.02 -7.10
N LYS A 143 -16.09 -5.17 -7.81
CA LYS A 143 -14.95 -4.24 -7.69
C LYS A 143 -15.13 -2.90 -8.42
N GLY A 144 -16.00 -2.82 -9.42
CA GLY A 144 -16.23 -1.58 -10.19
C GLY A 144 -16.93 -0.47 -9.39
N ILE A 145 -17.85 -0.83 -8.48
CA ILE A 145 -18.62 0.16 -7.70
C ILE A 145 -17.71 0.89 -6.69
N HIS A 146 -16.80 0.16 -6.03
CA HIS A 146 -15.90 0.77 -5.05
C HIS A 146 -14.90 1.74 -5.70
N VAL A 147 -14.43 1.44 -6.92
CA VAL A 147 -13.56 2.35 -7.67
C VAL A 147 -14.31 3.63 -8.08
N LEU A 148 -15.54 3.49 -8.57
CA LEU A 148 -16.38 4.64 -8.94
C LEU A 148 -16.70 5.55 -7.74
N ILE A 149 -16.99 4.97 -6.57
CA ILE A 149 -17.26 5.72 -5.34
C ILE A 149 -16.03 6.52 -4.90
N VAL A 150 -14.83 5.90 -4.94
CA VAL A 150 -13.59 6.59 -4.56
C VAL A 150 -13.30 7.76 -5.50
N ILE A 151 -13.46 7.57 -6.81
CA ILE A 151 -13.28 8.65 -7.80
C ILE A 151 -14.28 9.78 -7.55
N ALA A 152 -15.55 9.47 -7.28
CA ALA A 152 -16.58 10.47 -7.01
C ALA A 152 -16.27 11.29 -5.75
N ILE A 153 -15.81 10.65 -4.68
CA ILE A 153 -15.41 11.34 -3.43
C ILE A 153 -14.21 12.24 -3.69
N CYS A 154 -13.18 11.76 -4.38
CA CYS A 154 -12.00 12.57 -4.73
C CYS A 154 -12.39 13.80 -5.57
N ALA A 155 -13.26 13.63 -6.57
CA ALA A 155 -13.75 14.73 -7.39
C ALA A 155 -14.55 15.76 -6.58
N ALA A 156 -15.41 15.29 -5.67
CA ALA A 156 -16.19 16.16 -4.79
C ALA A 156 -15.29 16.98 -3.85
N VAL A 157 -14.29 16.36 -3.24
CA VAL A 157 -13.33 17.06 -2.36
C VAL A 157 -12.53 18.08 -3.14
N ALA A 158 -12.05 17.73 -4.33
CA ALA A 158 -11.32 18.67 -5.20
C ALA A 158 -12.18 19.89 -5.57
N ALA A 159 -13.45 19.69 -5.90
CA ALA A 159 -14.37 20.78 -6.20
C ALA A 159 -14.56 21.72 -5.01
N VAL A 160 -14.75 21.18 -3.79
CA VAL A 160 -14.88 22.00 -2.57
C VAL A 160 -13.63 22.83 -2.30
N VAL A 161 -12.44 22.25 -2.48
CA VAL A 161 -11.16 22.95 -2.31
C VAL A 161 -11.01 24.08 -3.33
N ILE A 162 -11.34 23.83 -4.60
CA ILE A 162 -11.28 24.86 -5.65
C ILE A 162 -12.26 26.00 -5.36
N ILE A 163 -13.49 25.68 -4.95
CA ILE A 163 -14.50 26.70 -4.58
C ILE A 163 -14.02 27.52 -3.39
N GLY A 164 -13.47 26.88 -2.35
CA GLY A 164 -12.92 27.56 -1.18
C GLY A 164 -11.75 28.48 -1.54
N PHE A 165 -10.84 28.02 -2.40
CA PHE A 165 -9.69 28.81 -2.86
C PHE A 165 -10.13 30.02 -3.70
N VAL A 166 -11.02 29.81 -4.69
CA VAL A 166 -11.53 30.89 -5.53
C VAL A 166 -12.36 31.89 -4.71
N GLY A 167 -13.18 31.40 -3.79
CA GLY A 167 -13.98 32.23 -2.88
C GLY A 167 -13.09 33.05 -1.94
N GLY A 168 -12.11 32.42 -1.30
CA GLY A 168 -11.12 33.09 -0.45
C GLY A 168 -10.29 34.11 -1.22
N TYR A 169 -9.82 33.75 -2.42
CA TYR A 169 -9.06 34.65 -3.29
C TYR A 169 -9.89 35.87 -3.73
N LYS A 170 -11.15 35.66 -4.17
CA LYS A 170 -12.04 36.78 -4.52
C LYS A 170 -12.40 37.63 -3.31
N TYR A 171 -12.60 37.03 -2.15
CA TYR A 171 -12.86 37.76 -0.90
C TYR A 171 -11.65 38.60 -0.49
N TYR A 172 -10.45 38.04 -0.56
CA TYR A 172 -9.19 38.74 -0.31
C TYR A 172 -9.02 39.92 -1.29
N GLN A 173 -9.24 39.69 -2.58
CA GLN A 173 -9.17 40.74 -3.61
C GLN A 173 -10.22 41.84 -3.39
N LYS A 174 -11.41 41.50 -2.85
CA LYS A 174 -12.44 42.49 -2.49
C LYS A 174 -12.01 43.32 -1.28
N ARG A 175 -11.46 42.71 -0.22
CA ARG A 175 -10.91 43.45 0.93
C ARG A 175 -9.76 44.36 0.54
N LYS A 176 -8.86 43.90 -0.34
CA LYS A 176 -7.74 44.72 -0.82
C LYS A 176 -8.22 45.99 -1.54
N ARG A 177 -9.24 45.87 -2.39
CA ARG A 177 -9.89 47.04 -3.05
C ARG A 177 -10.50 48.02 -2.06
N GLN A 178 -11.13 47.53 -0.99
CA GLN A 178 -11.68 48.41 0.06
C GLN A 178 -10.57 49.14 0.82
N GLN A 179 -9.44 48.48 1.09
CA GLN A 179 -8.29 49.12 1.73
C GLN A 179 -7.65 50.19 0.85
N GLU A 180 -7.55 49.95 -0.46
CA GLU A 180 -7.04 50.94 -1.41
C GLU A 180 -7.97 52.15 -1.52
N GLN A 181 -9.30 51.95 -1.52
CA GLN A 181 -10.26 53.06 -1.49
C GLN A 181 -10.24 53.84 -0.18
N ALA A 182 -10.15 53.19 0.98
CA ALA A 182 -10.03 53.89 2.25
C ALA A 182 -8.71 54.69 2.35
N ARG A 183 -7.63 54.15 1.77
CA ARG A 183 -6.35 54.85 1.66
C ARG A 183 -6.41 56.03 0.69
N PHE A 184 -7.19 55.92 -0.38
CA PHE A 184 -7.40 57.00 -1.34
C PHE A 184 -8.31 58.10 -0.78
N LEU A 185 -9.36 57.75 -0.05
CA LEU A 185 -10.26 58.70 0.62
C LEU A 185 -9.49 59.55 1.65
N LYS A 186 -8.57 58.92 2.41
CA LYS A 186 -7.71 59.63 3.37
C LYS A 186 -6.80 60.68 2.70
N LEU A 187 -6.38 60.46 1.46
CA LEU A 187 -5.58 61.44 0.71
C LEU A 187 -6.40 62.65 0.24
N PHE A 188 -7.73 62.53 0.14
CA PHE A 188 -8.60 63.67 -0.14
C PHE A 188 -9.04 64.39 1.14
N GLU A 189 -9.28 63.65 2.23
CA GLU A 189 -9.60 64.25 3.53
C GLU A 189 -8.46 65.15 4.04
N GLU A 190 -7.19 64.74 3.85
CA GLU A 190 -6.02 65.61 4.15
C GLU A 190 -5.92 66.84 3.21
N HIS A 191 -6.61 66.87 2.06
CA HIS A 191 -6.66 68.02 1.18
C HIS A 191 -7.82 68.98 1.53
N ASP A 192 -8.98 68.43 1.87
CA ASP A 192 -10.16 69.22 2.27
C ASP A 192 -9.96 69.88 3.66
N ASP A 193 -9.18 69.29 4.57
CA ASP A 193 -8.77 69.92 5.85
C ASP A 193 -7.77 71.10 5.66
N MET A 194 -7.24 71.32 4.45
CA MET A 194 -6.41 72.49 4.14
C MET A 194 -7.19 73.65 3.49
N GLU A 195 -8.43 73.42 3.03
CA GLU A 195 -9.29 74.49 2.47
C GLU A 195 -10.24 75.10 3.51
N ASP A 196 -10.62 74.38 4.56
CA ASP A 196 -11.49 74.90 5.63
C ASP A 196 -10.78 75.81 6.67
N GLU A 197 -9.44 75.98 6.61
CA GLU A 197 -8.70 76.99 7.38
C GLU A 197 -8.34 78.27 6.59
N LEU A 198 -8.78 78.42 5.32
CA LEU A 198 -8.57 79.63 4.50
C LEU A 198 -9.83 80.50 4.35
N GLY A 199 -10.72 80.42 5.34
CA GLY A 199 -11.93 81.24 5.46
C GLY A 199 -11.90 82.21 6.65
N LEU A 200 -10.90 83.08 6.78
CA LEU A 200 -10.97 84.26 7.65
C LEU A 200 -10.32 85.50 7.01
N GLU A 201 -11.20 86.43 6.64
CA GLU A 201 -11.09 87.88 6.89
C GLU A 201 -9.92 88.66 6.26
N GLU A 202 -10.20 89.31 5.13
CA GLU A 202 -9.75 90.71 4.94
C GLU A 202 -10.79 91.50 4.15
N MET A 203 -11.57 92.31 4.86
CA MET A 203 -12.18 93.52 4.30
C MET A 203 -11.12 94.62 4.31
N LEU A 204 -10.61 94.97 3.13
CA LEU A 204 -10.13 96.33 2.80
C LEU A 204 -10.08 96.53 1.28
#